data_AF-A0A947M2K5-F1
#
_entry.id   AF-A0A947M2K5-F1
#
_cell.length_a   1.000
_cell.length_b   1.000
_cell.length_c   1.000
_cell.angle_alpha   90.00
_cell.angle_beta   90.00
_cell.angle_gamma   90.00
#
_symmetry.space_group_name_H-M   'P 1'
#
loop_
_entity.id
_entity.type
_entity.pdbx_description
1 polymer ?
#
loop_
_entity_poly.entity_id
_entity_poly.type
_entity_poly.pdbx_seq_one_letter_code
_entity_poly.pdbx_strand_id
1 'polypeptide(L)'
;MGHLIYQWLDVLWLPVAWFVVHKNHRWLMISFIICCGLTMRTQVELMESTRFSTGIFPFFEMPLLSRGLIGYGLIIAIFLILAHFSQSTAKMVFFAATISIYIFAFCLNMVVMLI
;
A
#
# COMPACT_ATOMS: atom_id res chain seq x y z
N MET A 1 22.05 4.36 6.45
CA MET A 1 21.02 4.43 7.52
C MET A 1 19.64 4.93 7.05
N GLY A 2 19.49 5.57 5.88
CA GLY A 2 18.17 5.95 5.35
C GLY A 2 17.26 4.79 4.93
N HIS A 3 17.84 3.63 4.56
CA HIS A 3 17.09 2.46 4.08
C HIS A 3 16.18 1.82 5.15
N LEU A 4 16.53 1.95 6.42
CA LEU A 4 15.72 1.46 7.54
C LEU A 4 14.51 2.35 7.81
N ILE A 5 14.66 3.68 7.71
CA ILE A 5 13.58 4.63 8.04
C ILE A 5 12.39 4.46 7.09
N TYR A 6 12.64 4.31 5.79
CA TYR A 6 11.58 4.05 4.81
C TYR A 6 10.92 2.67 5.01
N GLN A 7 11.67 1.68 5.47
CA GLN A 7 11.17 0.32 5.73
C GLN A 7 10.12 0.24 6.85
N TRP A 8 10.17 1.19 7.79
CA TRP A 8 9.27 1.30 8.94
C TRP A 8 8.12 2.28 8.72
N LEU A 9 8.08 3.01 7.59
CA LEU A 9 6.99 3.95 7.31
C LEU A 9 5.63 3.24 7.15
N ASP A 10 5.62 2.01 6.61
CA ASP A 10 4.40 1.18 6.53
C ASP A 10 3.85 0.83 7.92
N VAL A 11 4.72 0.72 8.92
CA VAL A 11 4.33 0.43 10.31
C VAL A 11 3.66 1.65 10.95
N LEU A 12 3.95 2.86 10.48
CA LEU A 12 3.29 4.09 10.94
C LEU A 12 1.80 4.11 10.55
N TRP A 13 1.41 3.43 9.47
CA TRP A 13 0.01 3.32 9.06
C TRP A 13 -0.82 2.39 9.96
N LEU A 14 -0.20 1.47 10.71
CA LEU A 14 -0.90 0.57 11.63
C LEU A 14 -1.59 1.29 12.82
N PRO A 15 -0.90 2.15 13.60
CA PRO A 15 -1.57 2.91 14.66
C PRO A 15 -2.57 3.91 14.09
N VAL A 16 -2.30 4.51 12.93
CA VAL A 16 -3.26 5.40 12.25
C VAL A 16 -4.54 4.64 11.91
N ALA A 17 -4.42 3.45 11.30
CA ALA A 17 -5.57 2.61 11.00
C ALA A 17 -6.33 2.16 12.25
N TRP A 18 -5.62 1.91 13.36
CA TRP A 18 -6.23 1.53 14.62
C TRP A 18 -7.14 2.62 15.22
N PHE A 19 -6.70 3.88 15.14
CA PHE A 19 -7.45 5.03 15.67
C PHE A 19 -8.57 5.49 14.74
N VAL A 20 -8.35 5.46 13.42
CA VAL A 20 -9.31 5.99 12.43
C VAL A 20 -10.48 5.04 12.18
N VAL A 21 -10.26 3.72 12.25
CA VAL A 21 -11.25 2.72 11.81
C VAL A 21 -12.08 2.18 12.99
N HIS A 22 -13.37 1.93 12.73
CA HIS A 22 -14.32 1.40 13.70
C HIS A 22 -14.02 -0.06 14.09
N LYS A 23 -14.32 -0.42 15.36
CA LYS A 23 -13.98 -1.71 15.99
C LYS A 23 -14.30 -2.95 15.14
N ASN A 24 -15.34 -2.91 14.32
CA ASN A 24 -15.78 -4.03 13.48
C ASN A 24 -14.92 -4.27 12.23
N HIS A 25 -14.13 -3.30 11.77
CA HIS A 25 -13.34 -3.38 10.52
C HIS A 25 -11.83 -3.22 10.71
N ARG A 26 -11.36 -2.98 11.95
CA ARG A 26 -9.93 -2.76 12.25
C ARG A 26 -9.03 -3.89 11.76
N TRP A 27 -9.42 -5.13 12.02
CA TRP A 27 -8.62 -6.29 11.64
C TRP A 27 -8.46 -6.44 10.12
N LEU A 28 -9.52 -6.12 9.36
CA LEU A 28 -9.45 -6.12 7.89
C LEU A 28 -8.50 -5.04 7.38
N MET A 29 -8.56 -3.84 7.96
CA MET A 29 -7.67 -2.74 7.59
C MET A 29 -6.20 -3.00 7.94
N ILE A 30 -5.94 -3.60 9.10
CA ILE A 30 -4.60 -4.02 9.51
C ILE A 30 -4.06 -5.07 8.55
N SER A 31 -4.87 -6.09 8.25
CA SER A 31 -4.48 -7.14 7.29
C SER A 31 -4.21 -6.55 5.90
N PHE A 32 -5.01 -5.59 5.46
CA PHE A 32 -4.82 -4.90 4.19
C PHE A 32 -3.49 -4.15 4.13
N ILE A 33 -3.17 -3.35 5.15
CA ILE A 33 -1.91 -2.58 5.21
C ILE A 33 -0.70 -3.53 5.20
N ILE A 34 -0.77 -4.62 5.98
CA ILE A 34 0.30 -5.63 6.02
C ILE A 34 0.48 -6.30 4.64
N CYS A 35 -0.62 -6.70 4.00
CA CYS A 35 -0.56 -7.30 2.67
C CYS A 35 0.02 -6.32 1.63
N CYS A 36 -0.39 -5.05 1.65
CA CYS A 36 0.17 -4.01 0.77
C CYS A 36 1.68 -3.84 1.00
N GLY A 37 2.13 -3.73 2.25
CA GLY A 37 3.56 -3.59 2.57
C GLY A 37 4.40 -4.80 2.16
N LEU A 38 3.89 -6.02 2.37
CA LEU A 38 4.57 -7.25 1.91
C LEU A 38 4.66 -7.29 0.38
N THR A 39 3.55 -6.97 -0.29
CA THR A 39 3.48 -7.02 -1.75
C THR A 39 4.40 -5.99 -2.39
N MET A 40 4.46 -4.78 -1.84
CA MET A 40 5.41 -3.75 -2.28
C MET A 40 6.85 -4.27 -2.24
N ARG A 41 7.25 -4.96 -1.16
CA ARG A 41 8.60 -5.52 -1.06
C ARG A 41 8.85 -6.59 -2.12
N THR A 42 7.88 -7.47 -2.35
CA THR A 42 7.98 -8.48 -3.42
C THR A 42 8.07 -7.83 -4.80
N GLN A 43 7.31 -6.76 -5.07
CA GLN A 43 7.39 -6.02 -6.34
C GLN A 43 8.77 -5.39 -6.54
N VAL A 44 9.33 -4.74 -5.51
CA VAL A 44 10.67 -4.14 -5.58
C VAL A 44 11.73 -5.22 -5.84
N GLU A 45 11.68 -6.34 -5.11
CA GLU A 45 12.64 -7.45 -5.27
C GLU A 45 12.55 -8.08 -6.67
N LEU A 46 11.33 -8.23 -7.23
CA LEU A 46 11.13 -8.69 -8.60
C LEU A 46 11.76 -7.73 -9.62
N MET A 47 11.63 -6.42 -9.42
CA MET A 47 12.21 -5.42 -10.31
C MET A 47 13.73 -5.31 -10.20
N GLU A 48 14.28 -5.47 -8.99
CA GLU A 48 15.74 -5.57 -8.79
C GLU A 48 16.30 -6.83 -9.46
N SER A 49 15.60 -7.97 -9.37
CA SER A 49 16.02 -9.23 -10.00
C SER A 49 16.06 -9.16 -11.54
N THR A 50 15.23 -8.32 -12.14
CA THR A 50 15.18 -8.12 -13.60
C THR A 50 16.18 -7.08 -14.11
N ARG A 51 17.08 -6.58 -13.23
CA ARG A 51 18.11 -5.55 -13.52
C ARG A 51 17.56 -4.17 -13.89
N PHE A 52 16.28 -3.88 -13.61
CA PHE A 52 15.67 -2.57 -13.80
C PHE A 52 15.55 -1.84 -12.45
N SER A 53 16.68 -1.54 -11.80
CA SER A 53 16.72 -0.96 -10.44
C SER A 53 16.18 0.48 -10.34
N THR A 54 15.95 1.16 -11.47
CA THR A 54 15.45 2.53 -11.54
C THR A 54 14.15 2.67 -12.33
N GLY A 55 13.54 1.56 -12.74
CA GLY A 55 12.41 1.53 -13.69
C GLY A 55 12.85 1.16 -15.11
N ILE A 56 11.89 0.75 -15.94
CA ILE A 56 12.12 0.42 -17.36
C ILE A 56 12.19 1.69 -18.20
N PHE A 57 11.38 2.69 -17.85
CA PHE A 57 11.44 4.02 -18.46
C PHE A 57 12.17 5.00 -17.53
N PRO A 58 13.10 5.83 -18.02
CA PRO A 58 13.86 6.76 -17.19
C PRO A 58 13.12 8.09 -16.99
N PHE A 59 11.82 8.07 -16.64
CA PHE A 59 11.08 9.33 -16.41
C PHE A 59 11.36 9.92 -15.04
N PHE A 60 11.61 9.07 -14.05
CA PHE A 60 12.01 9.47 -12.71
C PHE A 60 13.31 8.74 -12.32
N GLU A 61 14.18 9.39 -11.54
CA GLU A 61 15.40 8.81 -10.98
C GLU A 61 15.22 8.44 -9.48
N MET A 62 13.97 8.30 -9.03
CA MET A 62 13.68 7.93 -7.63
C MET A 62 13.89 6.44 -7.38
N PRO A 63 14.35 6.03 -6.18
CA PRO A 63 14.41 4.62 -5.78
C PRO A 63 13.04 3.94 -5.88
N LEU A 64 13.00 2.69 -6.36
CA LEU A 64 11.76 1.90 -6.51
C LEU A 64 10.95 1.81 -5.21
N LEU A 65 11.64 1.61 -4.08
CA LEU A 65 11.01 1.56 -2.76
C LEU A 65 10.26 2.85 -2.43
N SER A 66 10.84 4.01 -2.72
CA SER A 66 10.21 5.32 -2.46
C SER A 66 8.97 5.53 -3.32
N ARG A 67 9.01 5.12 -4.60
CA ARG A 67 7.85 5.20 -5.49
C ARG A 67 6.71 4.31 -5.01
N GLY A 68 7.03 3.07 -4.65
CA GLY A 68 6.09 2.12 -4.08
C GLY A 68 5.42 2.65 -2.81
N LEU A 69 6.20 3.26 -1.93
CA LEU A 69 5.73 3.84 -0.67
C LEU A 69 4.78 5.02 -0.87
N ILE A 70 5.08 5.90 -1.83
CA ILE A 70 4.19 7.01 -2.18
C ILE A 70 2.88 6.47 -2.77
N GLY A 71 2.96 5.53 -3.71
CA GLY A 71 1.79 4.93 -4.35
C GLY A 71 0.89 4.19 -3.36
N TYR A 72 1.45 3.28 -2.57
CA TYR A 72 0.68 2.52 -1.56
C TYR A 72 0.19 3.44 -0.45
N GLY A 73 1.02 4.37 0.03
CA GLY A 73 0.63 5.32 1.07
C GLY A 73 -0.57 6.17 0.67
N LEU A 74 -0.62 6.65 -0.58
CA LEU A 74 -1.75 7.42 -1.09
C LEU A 74 -3.04 6.59 -1.15
N ILE A 75 -2.96 5.35 -1.64
CA ILE A 75 -4.13 4.47 -1.69
C ILE A 75 -4.61 4.06 -0.29
N ILE A 76 -3.69 3.74 0.62
CA ILE A 76 -4.00 3.43 2.02
C ILE A 76 -4.68 4.63 2.69
N ALA A 77 -4.19 5.84 2.46
CA ALA A 77 -4.78 7.07 2.99
C ALA A 77 -6.23 7.26 2.51
N ILE A 78 -6.47 7.16 1.21
CA ILE A 78 -7.81 7.28 0.61
C ILE A 78 -8.73 6.20 1.18
N PHE A 79 -8.23 4.96 1.27
CA PHE A 79 -9.04 3.86 1.78
C PHE A 79 -9.37 4.00 3.26
N LEU A 80 -8.46 4.53 4.08
CA LEU A 80 -8.72 4.85 5.49
C LEU A 80 -9.80 5.92 5.65
N ILE A 81 -9.78 6.95 4.80
CA ILE A 81 -10.83 7.99 4.80
C ILE A 81 -12.18 7.35 4.45
N LEU A 82 -12.25 6.53 3.40
CA LEU A 82 -13.48 5.83 3.03
C LEU A 82 -13.96 4.88 4.14
N ALA A 83 -13.03 4.15 4.76
CA ALA A 83 -13.34 3.24 5.86
C ALA A 83 -13.85 3.96 7.11
N HIS A 84 -13.43 5.20 7.35
CA HIS A 84 -13.92 6.02 8.44
C HIS A 84 -15.40 6.42 8.25
N PHE A 85 -15.78 6.83 7.03
CA PHE A 85 -17.17 7.20 6.72
C PHE A 85 -18.11 5.98 6.58
N SER A 86 -17.59 4.81 6.23
CA SER A 86 -18.36 3.61 5.90
C SER A 86 -18.78 2.78 7.14
N GLN A 87 -19.31 3.42 8.20
CA GLN A 87 -19.63 2.74 9.48
C GLN A 87 -20.75 1.69 9.41
N SER A 88 -21.70 1.80 8.47
CA SER A 88 -22.92 0.98 8.40
C SER A 88 -22.87 -0.13 7.34
N THR A 89 -21.72 -0.33 6.72
CA THR A 89 -21.60 -1.25 5.58
C THR A 89 -21.46 -2.70 6.05
N ALA A 90 -22.18 -3.62 5.42
CA ALA A 90 -22.08 -5.04 5.72
C ALA A 90 -20.62 -5.54 5.56
N LYS A 91 -20.16 -6.37 6.51
CA LYS A 91 -18.77 -6.87 6.53
C LYS A 91 -18.32 -7.50 5.21
N MET A 92 -19.21 -8.22 4.53
CA MET A 92 -18.92 -8.84 3.23
C MET A 92 -18.67 -7.80 2.12
N VAL A 93 -19.43 -6.71 2.10
CA VAL A 93 -19.26 -5.63 1.12
C VAL A 93 -17.95 -4.89 1.37
N PHE A 94 -17.63 -4.62 2.65
CA PHE A 94 -16.37 -4.00 3.03
C PHE A 94 -15.16 -4.89 2.66
N PHE A 95 -15.29 -6.21 2.84
CA PHE A 95 -14.26 -7.17 2.45
C PHE A 95 -14.03 -7.20 0.93
N ALA A 96 -15.11 -7.25 0.14
CA ALA A 96 -15.02 -7.18 -1.32
C ALA A 96 -14.35 -5.88 -1.79
N ALA A 97 -14.73 -4.73 -1.20
CA ALA A 97 -14.10 -3.45 -1.50
C ALA A 97 -12.60 -3.43 -1.15
N THR A 98 -12.21 -4.05 -0.02
CA THR A 98 -10.81 -4.17 0.40
C THR A 98 -9.97 -4.94 -0.64
N ILE A 99 -10.48 -6.06 -1.14
CA ILE A 99 -9.81 -6.87 -2.17
C ILE A 99 -9.70 -6.09 -3.48
N SER A 100 -10.78 -5.44 -3.92
CA SER A 100 -10.78 -4.66 -5.16
C SER A 100 -9.75 -3.53 -5.10
N ILE A 101 -9.69 -2.80 -3.99
CA ILE A 101 -8.72 -1.71 -3.79
C ILE A 101 -7.30 -2.26 -3.67
N TYR A 102 -7.11 -3.43 -3.07
CA TYR A 102 -5.81 -4.09 -3.01
C TYR A 102 -5.27 -4.42 -4.40
N ILE A 103 -6.10 -5.05 -5.25
CA ILE A 103 -5.71 -5.39 -6.63
C ILE A 103 -5.45 -4.11 -7.42
N PHE A 104 -6.28 -3.09 -7.25
CA PHE A 104 -6.07 -1.80 -7.90
C PHE A 104 -4.74 -1.15 -7.47
N ALA A 105 -4.44 -1.11 -6.17
CA ALA A 105 -3.19 -0.58 -5.64
C ALA A 105 -1.98 -1.35 -6.19
N PHE A 106 -2.08 -2.68 -6.26
CA PHE A 106 -1.06 -3.54 -6.86
C PHE A 106 -0.77 -3.17 -8.31
N CYS A 107 -1.80 -3.10 -9.15
CA CYS A 107 -1.65 -2.77 -10.57
C CYS A 107 -1.09 -1.36 -10.76
N LEU A 108 -1.61 -0.38 -10.01
CA LEU A 108 -1.14 1.00 -10.10
C LEU A 108 0.33 1.12 -9.70
N ASN A 109 0.75 0.43 -8.64
CA ASN A 109 2.15 0.47 -8.23
C ASN A 109 3.09 -0.26 -9.18
N MET A 110 2.67 -1.36 -9.81
CA MET A 110 3.45 -1.96 -10.90
C MET A 110 3.69 -0.95 -12.02
N VAL A 111 2.67 -0.21 -12.44
CA VAL A 111 2.83 0.83 -13.48
C VAL A 111 3.75 1.95 -13.00
N VAL A 112 3.58 2.44 -11.77
CA VAL A 112 4.40 3.52 -11.20
C VAL A 112 5.87 3.10 -10.98
N MET A 113 6.15 1.83 -10.75
CA MET A 113 7.53 1.34 -10.64
C MET A 113 8.18 1.09 -12.01
N LEU A 114 7.37 0.76 -13.04
CA LEU A 114 7.84 0.56 -14.42
C LEU A 114 8.25 1.89 -15.10
N ILE A 115 7.54 2.97 -14.81
CA ILE A 115 7.79 4.35 -15.26
C ILE A 115 8.80 5.01 -14.33
#